data_AF-W7U321-F1
#
_entry.id   AF-W7U321-F1
#
_cell.length_a   1.000
_cell.length_b   1.000
_cell.length_c   1.000
_cell.angle_alpha   90.00
_cell.angle_beta   90.00
_cell.angle_gamma   90.00
#
_symmetry.space_group_name_H-M   'P 1'
#
loop_
_entity.id
_entity.type
_entity.pdbx_description
1 polymer ?
#
loop_
_entity_poly.entity_id
_entity_poly.type
_entity_poly.pdbx_seq_one_letter_code
_entity_poly.pdbx_strand_id
1 'polypeptide(L)'
;MLRHIKELFRIPALQNGVAINKAPLPILSIGNLDNDSSISKLKWSVFTDRSIGGKSEASFEVSTTGNHPINETDGHTGEIRPPSATFSGNLSNMRPAADPTVKRTGYCALKVEMPRSFRVEGYEGLELTVRTDGRSYITNLEVESFFPDELYQGYITGLPGGQWLTIQLPFQDMTLTRLGRMSYIQKELDSTFTLESIGFLIADGKTGPFCLEIANVAAVGRIQCRPLRKPSMSDGNGLKKEKRAGTNLEEDKKTGARSEKSQ
;
A
#
# COMPACT_ATOMS: atom_id res chain seq x y z
N MET A 1 -14.06 18.69 -58.89
CA MET A 1 -13.06 17.80 -58.27
C MET A 1 -12.19 18.64 -57.34
N LEU A 2 -12.56 18.88 -56.08
CA LEU A 2 -12.79 17.97 -54.95
C LEU A 2 -11.48 17.64 -54.19
N ARG A 3 -11.25 18.40 -53.10
CA ARG A 3 -10.71 18.03 -51.78
C ARG A 3 -9.23 17.61 -51.63
N HIS A 4 -8.64 18.13 -50.52
CA HIS A 4 -7.54 17.63 -49.66
C HIS A 4 -6.31 18.57 -49.61
N ILE A 5 -5.82 19.12 -48.49
CA ILE A 5 -6.12 19.04 -47.05
C ILE A 5 -5.70 20.40 -46.42
N LYS A 6 -6.63 21.09 -45.77
CA LYS A 6 -6.37 21.95 -44.60
C LYS A 6 -6.85 21.15 -43.39
N GLU A 7 -6.15 21.32 -42.27
CA GLU A 7 -6.40 20.74 -40.93
C GLU A 7 -6.00 19.27 -40.73
N LEU A 8 -5.05 19.01 -39.80
CA LEU A 8 -5.33 18.46 -38.46
C LEU A 8 -4.00 18.13 -37.74
N PHE A 9 -3.27 19.13 -37.26
CA PHE A 9 -2.45 18.98 -36.06
C PHE A 9 -2.75 20.17 -35.16
N ARG A 10 -4.00 20.16 -34.68
CA ARG A 10 -4.45 21.00 -33.58
C ARG A 10 -3.70 20.49 -32.35
N ILE A 11 -2.58 21.14 -32.04
CA ILE A 11 -1.96 21.07 -30.72
C ILE A 11 -3.09 21.39 -29.73
N PRO A 12 -3.44 20.52 -28.77
CA PRO A 12 -4.36 20.91 -27.72
C PRO A 12 -3.74 22.13 -27.04
N ALA A 13 -4.47 23.24 -27.07
CA ALA A 13 -4.09 24.43 -26.32
C ALA A 13 -3.78 24.00 -24.89
N LEU A 14 -2.59 24.34 -24.41
CA LEU A 14 -2.36 24.50 -22.98
C LEU A 14 -3.40 25.52 -22.53
N GLN A 15 -4.53 25.03 -22.00
CA GLN A 15 -5.45 25.87 -21.29
C GLN A 15 -4.66 26.41 -20.12
N ASN A 16 -4.35 27.69 -20.19
CA ASN A 16 -3.97 28.53 -19.07
C ASN A 16 -5.13 28.50 -18.06
N GLY A 17 -5.27 27.39 -17.35
CA GLY A 17 -6.00 27.31 -16.10
C GLY A 17 -4.98 27.63 -15.02
N VAL A 18 -5.12 28.79 -14.39
CA VAL A 18 -4.54 29.00 -13.06
C VAL A 18 -4.97 27.79 -12.25
N ALA A 19 -4.04 26.91 -11.87
CA ALA A 19 -4.34 25.81 -10.95
C ALA A 19 -4.91 26.46 -9.69
N ILE A 20 -6.23 26.39 -9.55
CA ILE A 20 -6.92 26.95 -8.40
C ILE A 20 -6.44 26.08 -7.24
N ASN A 21 -5.64 26.63 -6.34
CA ASN A 21 -5.23 25.92 -5.13
C ASN A 21 -6.50 25.67 -4.30
N LYS A 22 -7.18 24.56 -4.59
CA LYS A 22 -8.39 24.13 -3.90
C LYS A 22 -8.00 23.78 -2.47
N ALA A 23 -8.72 24.34 -1.50
CA ALA A 23 -8.49 24.01 -0.09
C ALA A 23 -8.65 22.49 0.11
N PRO A 24 -7.85 21.85 0.99
CA PRO A 24 -7.99 20.42 1.24
C PRO A 24 -9.43 20.05 1.63
N LEU A 25 -9.98 19.03 0.97
CA LEU A 25 -11.27 18.44 1.35
C LEU A 25 -11.02 17.40 2.44
N PRO A 26 -11.45 17.64 3.69
CA PRO A 26 -11.33 16.62 4.73
C PRO A 26 -12.16 15.40 4.35
N ILE A 27 -11.53 14.23 4.44
CA ILE A 27 -12.20 12.93 4.25
C ILE A 27 -12.34 12.25 5.61
N LEU A 28 -11.26 12.19 6.39
CA LEU A 28 -11.25 11.68 7.76
C LEU A 28 -10.43 12.64 8.62
N SER A 29 -11.03 13.25 9.64
CA SER A 29 -10.32 14.10 10.61
C SER A 29 -10.69 13.67 12.02
N ILE A 30 -9.80 12.91 12.68
CA ILE A 30 -10.10 12.29 13.98
C ILE A 30 -10.25 13.32 15.10
N GLY A 31 -9.57 14.47 15.00
CA GLY A 31 -9.65 15.53 16.02
C GLY A 31 -10.89 16.42 15.94
N ASN A 32 -11.78 16.22 14.96
CA ASN A 32 -12.96 17.05 14.76
C ASN A 32 -14.26 16.22 14.70
N LEU A 33 -14.26 15.03 15.32
CA LEU A 33 -15.41 14.10 15.31
C LEU A 33 -16.67 14.65 16.01
N ASP A 34 -16.51 15.66 16.87
CA ASP A 34 -17.61 16.26 17.63
C ASP A 34 -18.39 17.33 16.83
N ASN A 35 -17.78 17.99 15.85
CA ASN A 35 -18.47 18.95 14.98
C ASN A 35 -19.03 18.31 13.71
N ASP A 36 -18.48 17.18 13.28
CA ASP A 36 -18.95 16.46 12.11
C ASP A 36 -19.46 15.06 12.47
N SER A 37 -20.71 15.01 12.91
CA SER A 37 -21.43 13.78 13.28
C SER A 37 -21.54 12.75 12.14
N SER A 38 -21.02 13.04 10.94
CA SER A 38 -20.98 12.12 9.81
C SER A 38 -19.81 11.14 9.88
N ILE A 39 -18.65 11.57 10.41
CA ILE A 39 -17.43 10.75 10.45
C ILE A 39 -17.47 9.71 11.57
N SER A 40 -18.01 10.07 12.74
CA SER A 40 -18.25 9.14 13.86
C SER A 40 -19.30 8.07 13.54
N LYS A 41 -20.10 8.26 12.49
CA LYS A 41 -21.08 7.30 11.97
C LYS A 41 -20.53 6.43 10.83
N LEU A 42 -19.30 6.65 10.38
CA LEU A 42 -18.73 5.84 9.31
C LEU A 42 -18.55 4.40 9.78
N LYS A 43 -18.78 3.48 8.87
CA LYS A 43 -18.66 2.06 9.14
C LYS A 43 -17.21 1.63 8.93
N TRP A 44 -16.55 1.30 10.04
CA TRP A 44 -15.21 0.74 10.04
C TRP A 44 -15.29 -0.79 10.03
N SER A 45 -14.38 -1.44 9.32
CA SER A 45 -14.29 -2.89 9.25
C SER A 45 -12.84 -3.32 9.27
N VAL A 46 -12.51 -4.24 10.17
CA VAL A 46 -11.19 -4.88 10.27
C VAL A 46 -11.27 -6.25 9.62
N PHE A 47 -10.32 -6.54 8.74
CA PHE A 47 -10.18 -7.81 8.04
C PHE A 47 -8.80 -8.38 8.32
N THR A 48 -8.71 -9.70 8.43
CA THR A 48 -7.44 -10.41 8.51
C THR A 48 -7.47 -11.62 7.61
N ASP A 49 -6.28 -12.15 7.32
CA ASP A 49 -6.09 -13.42 6.64
C ASP A 49 -6.73 -14.62 7.35
N ARG A 50 -7.20 -14.46 8.59
CA ARG A 50 -7.91 -15.51 9.35
C ARG A 50 -9.16 -16.00 8.61
N SER A 51 -9.81 -15.12 7.84
CA SER A 51 -10.95 -15.48 6.98
C SER A 51 -10.61 -16.52 5.90
N ILE A 52 -9.33 -16.66 5.56
CA ILE A 52 -8.80 -17.64 4.60
C ILE A 52 -7.82 -18.63 5.26
N GLY A 53 -7.93 -18.80 6.59
CA GLY A 53 -7.13 -19.75 7.36
C GLY A 53 -5.81 -19.21 7.92
N GLY A 54 -5.47 -17.94 7.70
CA GLY A 54 -4.29 -17.32 8.27
C GLY A 54 -4.35 -17.15 9.79
N LYS A 55 -3.27 -16.63 10.37
CA LYS A 55 -3.09 -16.47 11.83
C LYS A 55 -2.86 -15.02 12.25
N SER A 56 -3.10 -14.07 11.36
CA SER A 56 -2.92 -12.66 11.68
C SER A 56 -4.05 -12.16 12.57
N GLU A 57 -3.72 -11.20 13.42
CA GLU A 57 -4.63 -10.54 14.35
C GLU A 57 -4.53 -9.03 14.17
N ALA A 58 -5.67 -8.35 14.26
CA ALA A 58 -5.73 -6.90 14.12
C ALA A 58 -6.88 -6.33 14.95
N SER A 59 -6.69 -5.09 15.37
CA SER A 59 -7.62 -4.30 16.15
C SER A 59 -7.65 -2.87 15.62
N PHE A 60 -8.74 -2.17 15.94
CA PHE A 60 -8.95 -0.79 15.55
C PHE A 60 -9.54 -0.01 16.71
N GLU A 61 -8.89 1.10 17.06
CA GLU A 61 -9.30 1.96 18.16
C GLU A 61 -9.22 3.42 17.74
N VAL A 62 -10.14 4.26 18.19
CA VAL A 62 -10.13 5.71 17.93
C VAL A 62 -9.91 6.43 19.25
N SER A 63 -8.88 7.27 19.30
CA SER A 63 -8.60 8.15 20.44
C SER A 63 -8.87 9.59 20.03
N THR A 64 -9.85 10.23 20.68
CA THR A 64 -10.24 11.62 20.43
C THR A 64 -9.59 12.60 21.41
N THR A 65 -8.99 12.10 22.48
CA THR A 65 -8.35 12.91 23.51
C THR A 65 -6.87 13.09 23.17
N GLY A 66 -6.49 14.28 22.72
CA GLY A 66 -5.07 14.63 22.50
C GLY A 66 -4.20 14.70 23.78
N ASN A 67 -4.68 14.17 24.90
CA ASN A 67 -4.07 14.24 26.22
C ASN A 67 -4.00 12.85 26.87
N HIS A 68 -3.32 11.90 26.23
CA HIS A 68 -2.89 10.74 27.00
C HIS A 68 -1.62 11.13 27.78
N PRO A 69 -1.65 11.22 29.12
CA PRO A 69 -0.41 11.25 29.87
C PRO A 69 0.29 9.91 29.62
N ILE A 70 1.54 10.02 29.17
CA ILE A 70 2.48 8.91 28.98
C ILE A 70 2.53 8.05 30.25
N ASN A 71 2.24 6.75 30.12
CA ASN A 71 2.83 5.77 31.03
C ASN A 71 4.32 5.70 30.67
N GLU A 72 5.17 5.86 31.69
CA GLU A 72 6.63 6.13 31.62
C GLU A 72 7.51 5.07 30.94
N THR A 73 6.95 4.11 30.20
CA THR A 73 7.72 2.97 29.66
C THR A 73 8.31 3.19 28.26
N ASP A 74 7.83 4.16 27.50
CA ASP A 74 8.37 4.49 26.17
C ASP A 74 9.10 5.83 26.25
N GLY A 75 10.44 5.80 26.31
CA GLY A 75 11.35 6.92 26.59
C GLY A 75 11.37 8.09 25.59
N HIS A 76 10.20 8.62 25.23
CA HIS A 76 10.00 9.80 24.40
C HIS A 76 9.15 10.82 25.18
N THR A 77 9.85 11.66 25.93
CA THR A 77 9.28 12.74 26.74
C THR A 77 8.67 13.84 25.87
N GLY A 78 7.34 14.03 25.95
CA GLY A 78 6.72 15.34 25.71
C GLY A 78 5.93 15.58 24.42
N GLU A 79 5.73 14.60 23.53
CA GLU A 79 4.88 14.81 22.34
C GLU A 79 3.39 14.68 22.68
N ILE A 80 2.65 15.79 22.51
CA ILE A 80 1.18 15.78 22.51
C ILE A 80 0.75 14.96 21.29
N ARG A 81 0.17 13.77 21.51
CA ARG A 81 -0.38 12.98 20.40
C ARG A 81 -1.67 13.64 19.90
N PRO A 82 -1.79 13.92 18.59
CA PRO A 82 -3.05 14.37 18.05
C PRO A 82 -4.09 13.25 18.21
N PRO A 83 -5.39 13.60 18.25
CA PRO A 83 -6.45 12.63 18.07
C PRO A 83 -6.20 11.75 16.84
N SER A 84 -6.29 10.43 17.02
CA SER A 84 -5.90 9.48 15.98
C SER A 84 -6.69 8.18 16.05
N ALA A 85 -6.80 7.53 14.90
CA ALA A 85 -7.30 6.18 14.76
C ALA A 85 -6.11 5.21 14.63
N THR A 86 -6.06 4.21 15.49
CA THR A 86 -4.97 3.25 15.61
C THR A 86 -5.39 1.93 15.00
N PHE A 87 -4.67 1.50 13.97
CA PHE A 87 -4.76 0.18 13.36
C PHE A 87 -3.52 -0.63 13.75
N SER A 88 -3.70 -1.60 14.64
CA SER A 88 -2.59 -2.36 15.23
C SER A 88 -2.90 -3.84 15.32
N GLY A 89 -1.86 -4.66 15.48
CA GLY A 89 -2.03 -6.10 15.60
C GLY A 89 -0.73 -6.87 15.47
N ASN A 90 -0.83 -8.16 15.13
CA ASN A 90 0.30 -9.03 14.88
C ASN A 90 0.12 -9.74 13.53
N LEU A 91 1.02 -9.47 12.59
CA LEU A 91 1.01 -10.06 11.26
C LEU A 91 1.66 -11.44 11.32
N SER A 92 1.00 -12.46 10.76
CA SER A 92 1.56 -13.80 10.65
C SER A 92 1.58 -14.27 9.20
N ASN A 93 2.78 -14.53 8.69
CA ASN A 93 2.96 -15.14 7.37
C ASN A 93 2.87 -16.68 7.41
N MET A 94 2.52 -17.26 8.56
CA MET A 94 2.43 -18.71 8.73
C MET A 94 1.25 -19.27 7.93
N ARG A 95 1.55 -20.15 6.98
CA ARG A 95 0.54 -20.97 6.32
C ARG A 95 0.14 -22.14 7.22
N PRO A 96 -1.15 -22.44 7.40
CA PRO A 96 -1.58 -23.63 8.11
C PRO A 96 -1.04 -24.88 7.40
N ALA A 97 -0.28 -25.69 8.11
CA ALA A 97 0.16 -26.98 7.57
C ALA A 97 -1.02 -27.94 7.32
N ALA A 98 -2.14 -27.72 8.00
CA ALA A 98 -3.33 -28.58 7.97
C ALA A 98 -4.21 -28.37 6.73
N ASP A 99 -4.09 -27.25 6.01
CA ASP A 99 -4.94 -26.97 4.86
C ASP A 99 -4.11 -26.48 3.65
N PRO A 100 -3.85 -27.36 2.67
CA PRO A 100 -3.08 -27.02 1.47
C PRO A 100 -3.83 -26.10 0.51
N THR A 101 -5.14 -25.84 0.72
CA THR A 101 -5.92 -24.92 -0.10
C THR A 101 -5.61 -23.45 0.21
N VAL A 102 -4.99 -23.17 1.36
CA VAL A 102 -4.56 -21.82 1.77
C VAL A 102 -3.35 -21.39 0.93
N LYS A 103 -3.63 -20.67 -0.15
CA LYS A 103 -2.61 -20.20 -1.10
C LYS A 103 -1.88 -18.94 -0.64
N ARG A 104 -2.49 -18.12 0.23
CA ARG A 104 -2.00 -16.81 0.66
C ARG A 104 -2.36 -16.56 2.13
N THR A 105 -1.42 -15.97 2.86
CA THR A 105 -1.55 -15.51 4.25
C THR A 105 -0.69 -14.26 4.42
N GLY A 106 -0.70 -13.64 5.60
CA GLY A 106 0.13 -12.48 5.93
C GLY A 106 -0.52 -11.16 5.55
N TYR A 107 -1.81 -10.97 5.85
CA TYR A 107 -2.42 -9.65 5.72
C TYR A 107 -3.38 -9.28 6.86
N CYS A 108 -3.41 -8.00 7.16
CA CYS A 108 -4.45 -7.33 7.94
C CYS A 108 -4.89 -6.07 7.18
N ALA A 109 -6.18 -5.76 7.16
CA ALA A 109 -6.71 -4.56 6.52
C ALA A 109 -7.74 -3.87 7.41
N LEU A 110 -7.75 -2.55 7.35
CA LEU A 110 -8.79 -1.68 7.85
C LEU A 110 -9.51 -1.06 6.65
N LYS A 111 -10.84 -0.95 6.71
CA LYS A 111 -11.66 -0.27 5.71
C LYS A 111 -12.62 0.67 6.42
N VAL A 112 -12.82 1.85 5.85
CA VAL A 112 -13.88 2.78 6.21
C VAL A 112 -14.75 3.06 4.98
N GLU A 113 -16.05 2.81 5.12
CA GLU A 113 -17.02 3.09 4.07
C GLU A 113 -17.34 4.59 4.03
N MET A 114 -17.37 5.16 2.83
CA MET A 114 -17.71 6.56 2.62
C MET A 114 -19.23 6.74 2.49
N PRO A 115 -19.76 7.95 2.78
CA PRO A 115 -21.13 8.29 2.43
C PRO A 115 -21.37 8.09 0.93
N ARG A 116 -22.61 7.74 0.57
CA ARG A 116 -22.99 7.56 -0.83
C ARG A 116 -22.66 8.80 -1.65
N SER A 117 -22.13 8.59 -2.86
CA SER A 117 -21.82 9.65 -3.82
C SER A 117 -20.75 10.65 -3.34
N PHE A 118 -19.82 10.24 -2.47
CA PHE A 118 -18.70 11.09 -2.05
C PHE A 118 -17.75 11.32 -3.24
N ARG A 119 -17.64 12.57 -3.71
CA ARG A 119 -16.83 12.94 -4.89
C ARG A 119 -15.61 13.75 -4.50
N VAL A 120 -14.49 13.48 -5.17
CA VAL A 120 -13.21 14.22 -5.02
C VAL A 120 -12.84 14.97 -6.30
N GLU A 121 -13.84 15.48 -7.01
CA GLU A 121 -13.67 16.20 -8.27
C GLU A 121 -12.74 17.41 -8.13
N GLY A 122 -11.75 17.50 -9.02
CA GLY A 122 -10.76 18.57 -9.05
C GLY A 122 -9.65 18.47 -7.98
N TYR A 123 -9.50 17.33 -7.31
CA TYR A 123 -8.37 17.03 -6.42
C TYR A 123 -7.35 16.12 -7.12
N GLU A 124 -6.05 16.31 -6.85
CA GLU A 124 -4.97 15.58 -7.52
C GLU A 124 -4.50 14.32 -6.77
N GLY A 125 -4.81 14.23 -5.48
CA GLY A 125 -4.45 13.08 -4.65
C GLY A 125 -4.92 13.20 -3.21
N LEU A 126 -4.42 12.28 -2.39
CA LEU A 126 -4.65 12.28 -0.95
C LEU A 126 -3.48 12.92 -0.21
N GLU A 127 -3.78 13.51 0.92
CA GLU A 127 -2.83 13.84 1.97
C GLU A 127 -3.18 13.03 3.22
N LEU A 128 -2.20 12.33 3.77
CA LEU A 128 -2.33 11.48 4.94
C LEU A 128 -1.40 12.00 6.03
N THR A 129 -1.92 12.24 7.23
CA THR A 129 -1.10 12.49 8.43
C THR A 129 -1.11 11.23 9.27
N VAL A 130 0.02 10.53 9.30
CA VAL A 130 0.16 9.19 9.87
C VAL A 130 1.42 9.06 10.71
N ARG A 131 1.40 8.10 11.63
CA ARG A 131 2.58 7.65 12.37
C ARG A 131 2.67 6.13 12.21
N THR A 132 3.80 5.68 11.68
CA THR A 132 4.04 4.24 11.46
C THR A 132 4.98 3.69 12.53
N ASP A 133 5.10 2.38 12.58
CA ASP A 133 6.10 1.61 13.32
C ASP A 133 7.37 1.34 12.47
N GLY A 134 7.55 2.04 11.35
CA GLY A 134 8.62 1.79 10.39
C GLY A 134 8.32 0.68 9.37
N ARG A 135 7.12 0.07 9.40
CA ARG A 135 6.68 -0.89 8.40
C ARG A 135 6.03 -0.20 7.20
N SER A 136 5.84 -1.01 6.16
CA SER A 136 5.23 -0.58 4.91
C SER A 136 3.74 -0.90 4.90
N TYR A 137 2.93 0.10 4.58
CA TYR A 137 1.48 -0.01 4.49
C TYR A 137 1.01 0.36 3.08
N ILE A 138 -0.20 -0.06 2.75
CA ILE A 138 -0.86 0.22 1.47
C ILE A 138 -2.17 0.93 1.77
N THR A 139 -2.39 2.09 1.16
CA THR A 139 -3.68 2.77 1.15
C THR A 139 -4.51 2.24 -0.01
N ASN A 140 -5.69 1.68 0.27
CA ASN A 140 -6.63 1.21 -0.72
C ASN A 140 -7.73 2.25 -0.93
N LEU A 141 -8.07 2.54 -2.19
CA LEU A 141 -9.28 3.24 -2.57
C LEU A 141 -10.16 2.32 -3.38
N GLU A 142 -11.39 2.14 -2.89
CA GLU A 142 -12.48 1.54 -3.65
C GLU A 142 -13.30 2.67 -4.25
N VAL A 143 -13.52 2.59 -5.56
CA VAL A 143 -14.23 3.61 -6.31
C VAL A 143 -15.34 2.94 -7.09
N GLU A 144 -16.39 3.70 -7.39
CA GLU A 144 -17.49 3.22 -8.20
C GLU A 144 -16.96 2.65 -9.53
N SER A 145 -17.07 1.34 -9.68
CA SER A 145 -16.56 0.59 -10.84
C SER A 145 -17.54 -0.50 -11.26
N PHE A 146 -17.51 -0.86 -12.54
CA PHE A 146 -18.21 -2.04 -13.05
C PHE A 146 -17.65 -3.35 -12.49
N PHE A 147 -16.42 -3.32 -11.97
CA PHE A 147 -15.77 -4.47 -11.35
C PHE A 147 -15.65 -4.25 -9.84
N PRO A 148 -16.42 -4.96 -9.00
CA PRO A 148 -16.50 -4.68 -7.57
C PRO A 148 -15.22 -5.01 -6.79
N ASP A 149 -14.30 -5.79 -7.36
CA ASP A 149 -13.04 -6.19 -6.71
C ASP A 149 -11.86 -5.28 -7.06
N GLU A 150 -12.11 -4.15 -7.74
CA GLU A 150 -11.06 -3.21 -8.14
C GLU A 150 -10.68 -2.25 -7.01
N LEU A 151 -9.38 -2.14 -6.78
CA LEU A 151 -8.80 -1.25 -5.78
C LEU A 151 -7.64 -0.48 -6.38
N TYR A 152 -7.60 0.82 -6.12
CA TYR A 152 -6.44 1.66 -6.37
C TYR A 152 -5.55 1.68 -5.14
N GLN A 153 -4.27 1.34 -5.32
CA GLN A 153 -3.32 1.17 -4.22
C GLN A 153 -2.23 2.25 -4.23
N GLY A 154 -2.13 2.98 -3.13
CA GLY A 154 -1.04 3.90 -2.81
C GLY A 154 -0.15 3.31 -1.73
N TYR A 155 1.14 3.65 -1.70
CA TYR A 155 2.12 2.99 -0.84
C TYR A 155 2.69 3.95 0.21
N ILE A 156 2.53 3.60 1.49
CA ILE A 156 3.14 4.26 2.64
C ILE A 156 4.40 3.46 2.99
N THR A 157 5.57 3.93 2.52
CA THR A 157 6.84 3.19 2.65
C THR A 157 7.98 4.13 3.00
N GLY A 158 9.03 3.59 3.64
CA GLY A 158 10.24 4.34 3.93
C GLY A 158 10.08 5.45 4.99
N LEU A 159 8.98 5.45 5.75
CA LEU A 159 8.77 6.39 6.84
C LEU A 159 9.51 5.91 8.10
N PRO A 160 10.21 6.81 8.84
CA PRO A 160 10.77 6.48 10.14
C PRO A 160 9.65 6.12 11.13
N GLY A 161 9.87 5.07 11.92
CA GLY A 161 8.92 4.66 12.94
C GLY A 161 8.83 5.68 14.08
N GLY A 162 7.64 5.82 14.65
CA GLY A 162 7.39 6.61 15.86
C GLY A 162 7.16 8.10 15.65
N GLN A 163 7.30 8.64 14.43
CA GLN A 163 7.12 10.06 14.13
C GLN A 163 5.84 10.32 13.32
N TRP A 164 5.12 11.39 13.66
CA TRP A 164 4.02 11.89 12.85
C TRP A 164 4.53 12.56 11.59
N LEU A 165 4.05 12.11 10.43
CA LEU A 165 4.43 12.64 9.13
C LEU A 165 3.21 12.85 8.26
N THR A 166 3.24 13.93 7.49
CA THR A 166 2.26 14.20 6.44
C THR A 166 2.85 13.79 5.09
N ILE A 167 2.18 12.89 4.39
CA ILE A 167 2.55 12.40 3.07
C ILE A 167 1.43 12.67 2.07
N GLN A 168 1.79 12.78 0.80
CA GLN A 168 0.82 12.93 -0.28
C GLN A 168 0.93 11.77 -1.26
N LEU A 169 -0.22 11.22 -1.65
CA LEU A 169 -0.37 10.12 -2.59
C LEU A 169 -1.15 10.64 -3.83
N PRO A 170 -0.45 10.96 -4.94
CA PRO A 170 -1.10 11.37 -6.17
C PRO A 170 -2.01 10.27 -6.71
N PHE A 171 -3.22 10.60 -7.18
CA PHE A 171 -4.14 9.61 -7.74
C PHE A 171 -3.57 8.90 -8.98
N GLN A 172 -2.83 9.63 -9.81
CA GLN A 172 -2.14 9.10 -10.98
C GLN A 172 -1.03 8.08 -10.64
N ASP A 173 -0.46 8.17 -9.44
CA ASP A 173 0.58 7.24 -8.98
C ASP A 173 0.00 5.98 -8.32
N MET A 174 -1.32 5.91 -8.12
CA MET A 174 -1.95 4.73 -7.55
C MET A 174 -1.99 3.58 -8.55
N THR A 175 -1.84 2.35 -8.05
CA THR A 175 -1.80 1.15 -8.88
C THR A 175 -3.16 0.45 -8.84
N LEU A 176 -3.76 0.20 -10.01
CA LEU A 176 -5.00 -0.55 -10.11
C LEU A 176 -4.73 -2.04 -9.90
N THR A 177 -5.44 -2.63 -8.94
CA THR A 177 -5.38 -4.04 -8.61
C THR A 177 -6.77 -4.65 -8.58
N ARG A 178 -6.84 -5.96 -8.83
CA ARG A 178 -8.07 -6.75 -8.75
C ARG A 178 -7.76 -8.10 -8.13
N LEU A 179 -8.53 -8.51 -7.13
CA LEU A 179 -8.34 -9.79 -6.42
C LEU A 179 -6.88 -10.02 -5.95
N GLY A 180 -6.23 -8.94 -5.46
CA GLY A 180 -4.84 -8.98 -5.01
C GLY A 180 -3.83 -9.30 -6.12
N ARG A 181 -4.14 -8.92 -7.36
CA ARG A 181 -3.22 -8.96 -8.51
C ARG A 181 -3.26 -7.60 -9.21
N MET A 182 -2.11 -7.15 -9.70
CA MET A 182 -2.06 -5.94 -10.52
C MET A 182 -2.88 -6.15 -11.80
N SER A 183 -3.71 -5.17 -12.15
CA SER A 183 -4.43 -5.23 -13.42
C SER A 183 -3.45 -5.15 -14.59
N TYR A 184 -3.67 -5.97 -15.62
CA TYR A 184 -2.86 -5.93 -16.84
C TYR A 184 -3.03 -4.60 -17.58
N ILE A 185 -4.26 -4.09 -17.59
CA ILE A 185 -4.59 -2.76 -18.12
C ILE A 185 -4.68 -1.82 -16.94
N GLN A 186 -3.71 -0.92 -16.82
CA GLN A 186 -3.77 0.15 -15.84
C GLN A 186 -4.68 1.26 -16.38
N LYS A 187 -5.66 1.63 -15.57
CA LYS A 187 -6.43 2.86 -15.76
C LYS A 187 -5.94 3.83 -14.70
N GLU A 188 -5.55 5.02 -15.10
CA GLU A 188 -5.21 6.07 -14.15
C GLU A 188 -6.49 6.56 -13.46
N LEU A 189 -6.38 6.87 -12.16
CA LEU A 189 -7.47 7.46 -11.41
C LEU A 189 -7.46 8.97 -11.64
N ASP A 190 -8.37 9.45 -12.48
CA ASP A 190 -8.64 10.88 -12.64
C ASP A 190 -9.60 11.35 -11.55
N SER A 191 -9.60 12.63 -11.17
CA SER A 191 -10.38 13.11 -10.00
C SER A 191 -11.91 12.95 -10.07
N THR A 192 -12.47 12.42 -11.17
CA THR A 192 -13.90 12.41 -11.47
C THR A 192 -14.69 11.23 -10.87
N PHE A 193 -14.04 10.38 -10.07
CA PHE A 193 -14.65 9.19 -9.47
C PHE A 193 -15.52 9.48 -8.24
N THR A 194 -16.47 8.58 -7.98
CA THR A 194 -17.14 8.44 -6.70
C THR A 194 -16.31 7.52 -5.80
N LEU A 195 -15.90 8.00 -4.63
CA LEU A 195 -15.18 7.23 -3.64
C LEU A 195 -16.17 6.43 -2.77
N GLU A 196 -15.99 5.11 -2.73
CA GLU A 196 -16.85 4.21 -1.96
C GLU A 196 -16.22 3.83 -0.61
N SER A 197 -14.90 3.65 -0.58
CA SER A 197 -14.18 3.38 0.67
C SER A 197 -12.70 3.76 0.61
N ILE A 198 -12.15 4.02 1.80
CA ILE A 198 -10.71 4.11 2.03
C ILE A 198 -10.30 2.95 2.92
N GLY A 199 -9.15 2.36 2.66
CA GLY A 199 -8.59 1.33 3.52
C GLY A 199 -7.09 1.47 3.72
N PHE A 200 -6.61 0.78 4.74
CA PHE A 200 -5.19 0.62 5.05
C PHE A 200 -4.90 -0.86 5.19
N LEU A 201 -3.87 -1.33 4.50
CA LEU A 201 -3.51 -2.74 4.40
C LEU A 201 -2.04 -2.88 4.79
N ILE A 202 -1.75 -3.88 5.62
CA ILE A 202 -0.39 -4.37 5.83
C ILE A 202 -0.28 -5.78 5.26
N ALA A 203 0.71 -5.96 4.39
CA ALA A 203 1.04 -7.23 3.72
C ALA A 203 2.51 -7.24 3.28
N ASP A 204 3.40 -6.74 4.15
CA ASP A 204 4.83 -6.51 3.85
C ASP A 204 5.70 -7.78 3.97
N GLY A 205 5.10 -8.93 4.28
CA GLY A 205 5.80 -10.21 4.43
C GLY A 205 6.63 -10.35 5.71
N LYS A 206 6.54 -9.41 6.67
CA LYS A 206 7.29 -9.46 7.94
C LYS A 206 6.39 -9.97 9.07
N THR A 207 6.71 -11.12 9.66
CA THR A 207 5.92 -11.61 10.81
C THR A 207 6.23 -10.75 12.04
N GLY A 208 5.21 -10.37 12.81
CA GLY A 208 5.38 -9.62 14.05
C GLY A 208 4.37 -8.47 14.23
N PRO A 209 4.52 -7.72 15.33
CA PRO A 209 3.61 -6.63 15.67
C PRO A 209 3.62 -5.56 14.60
N PHE A 210 2.47 -4.89 14.44
CA PHE A 210 2.39 -3.67 13.65
C PHE A 210 1.51 -2.60 14.30
N CYS A 211 1.80 -1.34 14.00
CA CYS A 211 0.98 -0.21 14.44
C CYS A 211 1.02 0.95 13.43
N LEU A 212 -0.15 1.32 12.92
CA LEU A 212 -0.38 2.50 12.10
C LEU A 212 -1.38 3.41 12.80
N GLU A 213 -0.96 4.61 13.14
CA GLU A 213 -1.84 5.66 13.65
C GLU A 213 -2.15 6.66 12.54
N ILE A 214 -3.42 7.05 12.42
CA ILE A 214 -3.95 7.93 11.37
C ILE A 214 -4.65 9.10 12.04
N ALA A 215 -4.15 10.32 11.84
CA ALA A 215 -4.76 11.53 12.39
C ALA A 215 -5.70 12.21 11.37
N ASN A 216 -5.27 12.26 10.11
CA ASN A 216 -5.98 12.97 9.05
C ASN A 216 -5.85 12.28 7.69
N VAL A 217 -6.92 12.30 6.91
CA VAL A 217 -6.98 11.97 5.48
C VAL A 217 -7.78 13.07 4.79
N ALA A 218 -7.18 13.70 3.77
CA ALA A 218 -7.84 14.74 2.99
C ALA A 218 -7.54 14.56 1.49
N ALA A 219 -8.42 15.02 0.62
CA ALA A 219 -8.09 15.20 -0.80
C ALA A 219 -7.44 16.59 -0.99
N VAL A 220 -6.34 16.65 -1.75
CA VAL A 220 -5.57 17.89 -1.96
C VAL A 220 -5.53 18.28 -3.42
N GLY A 221 -5.76 19.58 -3.68
CA GLY A 221 -5.87 20.12 -5.04
C GLY A 221 -4.52 20.27 -5.75
N ARG A 222 -3.42 20.19 -4.99
CA ARG A 222 -2.07 20.28 -5.52
C ARG A 222 -1.13 19.38 -4.73
N ILE A 223 -0.41 18.52 -5.44
CA ILE A 223 0.68 17.73 -4.85
C ILE A 223 1.91 18.64 -4.67
N GLN A 224 2.33 18.80 -3.41
CA GLN A 224 3.46 19.62 -2.99
C GLN A 224 4.63 18.77 -2.46
N CYS A 225 4.32 17.63 -1.83
CA CYS A 225 5.32 16.68 -1.36
C CYS A 225 5.75 15.76 -2.50
N ARG A 226 7.05 15.49 -2.64
CA ARG A 226 7.54 14.52 -3.63
C ARG A 226 6.89 13.15 -3.33
N PRO A 227 6.28 12.48 -4.33
CA PRO A 227 5.66 11.19 -4.10
C PRO A 227 6.69 10.16 -3.62
N LEU A 228 6.29 9.32 -2.66
CA LEU A 228 7.04 8.12 -2.32
C LEU A 228 7.05 7.24 -3.58
N ARG A 229 8.24 7.00 -4.13
CA ARG A 229 8.38 6.24 -5.37
C ARG A 229 7.77 4.85 -5.20
N LYS A 230 7.04 4.40 -6.23
CA LYS A 230 6.65 2.99 -6.37
C LYS A 230 7.88 2.11 -6.13
N PRO A 231 7.80 1.04 -5.34
CA PRO A 231 8.90 0.10 -5.23
C PRO A 231 9.28 -0.40 -6.63
N SER A 232 10.54 -0.22 -7.02
CA SER A 232 11.05 -0.71 -8.31
C SER A 232 11.07 -2.23 -8.30
N MET A 233 10.29 -2.86 -9.18
CA MET A 233 10.27 -4.31 -9.33
C MET A 233 11.26 -4.74 -10.41
N SER A 234 12.50 -4.98 -10.00
CA SER A 234 13.38 -5.96 -10.61
C SER A 234 13.97 -6.83 -9.51
N ASP A 235 14.15 -8.12 -9.81
CA ASP A 235 14.80 -9.15 -8.99
C ASP A 235 13.89 -10.00 -8.08
N GLY A 236 12.74 -10.37 -8.63
CA GLY A 236 12.11 -11.67 -8.33
C GLY A 236 12.63 -12.79 -9.23
N ASN A 237 13.93 -12.90 -9.47
CA ASN A 237 14.53 -14.13 -10.04
C ASN A 237 16.02 -14.24 -9.73
N GLY A 238 16.34 -14.58 -8.49
CA GLY A 238 17.70 -14.81 -8.01
C GLY A 238 17.91 -16.24 -7.54
N LEU A 239 17.47 -17.27 -8.31
CA LEU A 239 18.13 -18.57 -8.18
C LEU A 239 19.57 -18.40 -8.69
N LYS A 240 20.48 -18.02 -7.78
CA LYS A 240 21.90 -18.27 -7.99
C LYS A 240 22.07 -19.78 -8.13
N LYS A 241 22.18 -20.25 -9.37
CA LYS A 241 22.85 -21.51 -9.68
C LYS A 241 24.26 -21.38 -9.15
N GLU A 242 24.50 -22.00 -8.00
CA GLU A 242 25.83 -22.26 -7.50
C GLU A 242 26.55 -23.10 -8.57
N LYS A 243 27.45 -22.45 -9.32
CA LYS A 243 28.41 -23.17 -10.17
C LYS A 243 29.27 -23.98 -9.21
N ARG A 244 29.02 -25.29 -9.12
CA ARG A 244 29.99 -26.24 -8.58
C ARG A 244 31.28 -26.05 -9.38
N ALA A 245 32.30 -25.53 -8.70
CA ALA A 245 33.65 -25.55 -9.20
C ALA A 245 34.03 -27.02 -9.45
N GLY A 246 34.36 -27.34 -10.69
CA GLY A 246 34.94 -28.61 -11.05
C GLY A 246 36.29 -28.75 -10.37
N THR A 247 36.42 -29.73 -9.49
CA THR A 247 37.72 -30.28 -9.12
C THR A 247 38.17 -31.18 -10.27
N ASN A 248 39.14 -30.69 -11.03
CA ASN A 248 39.96 -31.50 -11.92
C ASN A 248 40.68 -32.57 -11.07
N LEU A 249 40.38 -33.83 -11.33
CA LEU A 249 41.31 -34.94 -11.11
C LEU A 249 41.64 -35.44 -12.51
N GLU A 250 42.81 -35.04 -13.02
CA GLU A 250 43.44 -35.67 -14.17
C GLU A 250 43.91 -37.06 -13.72
N GLU A 251 43.24 -38.09 -14.24
CA GLU A 251 43.79 -39.44 -14.33
C GLU A 251 44.84 -39.44 -15.45
N ASP A 252 46.11 -39.51 -15.06
CA ASP A 252 47.20 -39.71 -15.99
C ASP A 252 47.45 -41.20 -16.23
N LYS A 253 47.51 -41.53 -17.51
CA LYS A 253 47.60 -42.88 -18.08
C LYS A 253 48.93 -43.55 -17.76
N LYS A 254 48.86 -44.85 -17.41
CA LYS A 254 49.92 -45.83 -17.73
C LYS A 254 49.33 -46.98 -18.55
N THR A 255 49.51 -46.88 -19.86
CA THR A 255 49.74 -48.02 -20.77
C THR A 255 51.01 -48.76 -20.29
N GLY A 256 51.21 -50.07 -20.36
CA GLY A 256 50.56 -51.19 -21.04
C GLY A 256 51.70 -52.15 -21.43
N ALA A 257 51.67 -53.41 -20.97
CA ALA A 257 52.41 -54.60 -21.43
C ALA A 257 52.47 -55.61 -20.27
N ARG A 258 52.48 -56.94 -20.41
CA ARG A 258 52.24 -57.90 -21.49
C ARG A 258 52.37 -59.28 -20.80
N SER A 259 51.37 -60.14 -21.02
CA SER A 259 51.37 -61.62 -21.07
C SER A 259 52.22 -62.51 -20.14
N GLU A 260 51.54 -63.59 -19.72
CA GLU A 260 51.97 -65.01 -19.66
C GLU A 260 52.24 -65.71 -18.30
N LYS A 261 51.40 -66.74 -18.10
CA LYS A 261 51.66 -68.12 -17.68
C LYS A 261 51.60 -68.54 -16.19
N SER A 262 50.72 -69.53 -16.01
CA SER A 262 50.76 -70.66 -15.08
C SER A 262 52.12 -71.01 -14.49
N GLN A 263 52.13 -71.22 -13.17
CA GLN A 263 52.16 -72.54 -12.52
C GLN A 263 51.77 -72.39 -11.04
#